data_AF-A0A2S5A520-F1
#
_entry.id   AF-A0A2S5A520-F1
#
_cell.length_a   1.000
_cell.length_b   1.000
_cell.length_c   1.000
_cell.angle_alpha   90.00
_cell.angle_beta   90.00
_cell.angle_gamma   90.00
#
_symmetry.space_group_name_H-M   'P 1'
#
loop_
_entity.id
_entity.type
_entity.pdbx_description
1 polymer ?
#
loop_
_entity_poly.entity_id
_entity_poly.type
_entity_poly.pdbx_seq_one_letter_code
_entity_poly.pdbx_strand_id
1 'polypeptide(L)'
;MQFCAIQPLLSNRYPTKYIYYISERSGESVLITDGATSVDLSQTVIIPNSYAGDDLQLFISFMNAEETQLSNSIYIGSGTAS
;
A
#
# COMPACT_ATOMS: atom_id res chain seq x y z
N MET A 1 0.25 5.25 -10.94
CA MET A 1 1.59 4.60 -10.97
C MET A 1 1.42 3.10 -10.75
N GLN A 2 2.22 2.25 -11.39
CA GLN A 2 2.19 0.79 -11.18
C GLN A 2 3.32 0.39 -10.25
N PHE A 3 3.00 -0.24 -9.12
CA PHE A 3 3.99 -0.72 -8.16
C PHE A 3 4.06 -2.26 -8.20
N CYS A 4 5.25 -2.78 -8.49
CA CYS A 4 5.54 -4.21 -8.45
C CYS A 4 6.06 -4.55 -7.05
N ALA A 5 5.25 -5.23 -6.24
CA ALA A 5 5.65 -5.66 -4.90
C ALA A 5 5.97 -7.16 -4.95
N ILE A 6 7.24 -7.51 -4.72
CA ILE A 6 7.68 -8.91 -4.61
C ILE A 6 7.13 -9.45 -3.29
N GLN A 7 6.27 -10.47 -3.35
CA GLN A 7 5.63 -11.04 -2.16
C GLN A 7 6.66 -11.80 -1.30
N PRO A 8 6.75 -11.52 0.02
CA PRO A 8 7.50 -12.36 0.94
C PRO A 8 6.74 -13.68 1.20
N LEU A 9 7.46 -14.72 1.66
CA LEU A 9 6.97 -16.05 2.09
C LEU A 9 5.87 -16.05 3.20
N LEU A 10 5.36 -14.89 3.61
CA LEU A 10 4.32 -14.71 4.63
C LEU A 10 2.88 -14.82 4.08
N SER A 11 2.73 -14.99 2.76
CA SER A 11 1.44 -15.02 2.03
C SER A 11 0.39 -15.98 2.63
N ASN A 12 0.80 -17.09 3.24
CA ASN A 12 -0.15 -18.08 3.79
C ASN A 12 -0.70 -17.73 5.19
N ARG A 13 -0.15 -16.72 5.87
CA ARG A 13 -0.59 -16.30 7.22
C ARG A 13 -1.30 -14.94 7.22
N TYR A 14 -1.04 -14.12 6.20
CA TYR A 14 -1.63 -12.78 6.04
C TYR A 14 -2.11 -12.61 4.59
N PRO A 15 -3.35 -13.03 4.30
CA PRO A 15 -3.87 -13.06 2.92
C PRO A 15 -4.21 -11.67 2.38
N THR A 16 -4.42 -10.70 3.26
CA THR A 16 -4.97 -9.39 2.93
C THR A 16 -3.85 -8.35 2.95
N LYS A 17 -3.62 -7.68 1.82
CA LYS A 17 -2.62 -6.64 1.67
C LYS A 17 -3.28 -5.25 1.69
N TYR A 18 -2.72 -4.37 2.51
CA TYR A 18 -3.06 -2.96 2.61
C TYR A 18 -1.90 -2.12 2.07
N ILE A 19 -2.19 -1.26 1.10
CA ILE A 19 -1.28 -0.22 0.62
C ILE A 19 -1.86 1.13 1.00
N TYR A 20 -1.02 1.97 1.59
CA TYR A 20 -1.35 3.36 1.86
C TYR A 20 -0.20 4.27 1.45
N TYR A 21 -0.51 5.53 1.20
CA TYR A 21 0.47 6.57 0.94
C TYR A 21 0.36 7.68 1.97
N ILE A 22 1.45 8.37 2.21
CA ILE A 22 1.54 9.56 3.06
C ILE A 22 1.99 10.72 2.19
N SER A 23 1.23 11.81 2.16
CA SER A 23 1.69 13.06 1.54
C SER A 23 2.63 13.78 2.50
N GLU A 24 3.85 14.12 2.06
CA GLU A 24 4.76 14.90 2.89
C GLU A 24 4.27 16.34 3.12
N ARG A 25 3.44 16.83 2.21
CA ARG A 25 2.93 18.19 2.25
C ARG A 25 1.89 18.39 3.35
N SER A 26 0.95 17.47 3.46
CA SER A 26 -0.13 17.55 4.45
C SER A 26 0.10 16.65 5.67
N GLY A 27 1.01 15.68 5.58
CA GLY A 27 1.17 14.62 6.57
C GLY A 27 0.00 13.64 6.61
N GLU A 28 -0.96 13.75 5.69
CA GLU A 28 -2.13 12.88 5.66
C GLU A 28 -1.78 11.52 5.06
N SER A 29 -2.26 10.46 5.70
CA SER A 29 -2.20 9.09 5.17
C SER A 29 -3.53 8.69 4.56
N VAL A 30 -3.52 8.12 3.36
CA VAL A 30 -4.72 7.60 2.71
C VAL A 30 -4.52 6.13 2.36
N LEU A 31 -5.49 5.32 2.77
CA LEU A 31 -5.59 3.91 2.42
C LEU A 31 -6.21 3.78 1.02
N ILE A 32 -5.50 3.15 0.08
CA ILE A 32 -5.99 3.00 -1.30
C ILE A 32 -6.65 1.65 -1.54
N THR A 33 -6.18 0.60 -0.87
CA THR A 33 -6.68 -0.76 -1.12
C THR A 33 -7.14 -1.38 0.19
N ASP A 34 -8.39 -1.80 0.20
CA ASP A 34 -8.91 -2.75 1.17
C ASP A 34 -8.88 -4.13 0.50
N GLY A 35 -7.96 -4.99 0.93
CA GLY A 35 -7.96 -6.39 0.51
C GLY A 35 -7.48 -6.71 -0.89
N ALA A 36 -6.34 -6.15 -1.31
CA ALA A 36 -5.62 -6.78 -2.41
C ALA A 36 -5.21 -8.19 -2.00
N THR A 37 -5.64 -9.19 -2.75
CA THR A 37 -5.29 -10.59 -2.47
C THR A 37 -3.80 -10.80 -2.74
N SER A 38 -3.14 -11.55 -1.86
CA SER A 38 -1.73 -11.97 -1.96
C SER A 38 -1.41 -12.89 -3.15
N VAL A 39 -2.25 -12.91 -4.19
CA VAL A 39 -2.00 -13.61 -5.46
C VAL A 39 -1.53 -12.62 -6.55
N ASP A 40 -1.78 -11.33 -6.35
CA ASP A 40 -1.40 -10.31 -7.32
C ASP A 40 0.10 -9.99 -7.22
N LEU A 41 0.87 -10.44 -8.21
CA LEU A 41 2.30 -10.18 -8.37
C LEU A 41 2.60 -8.71 -8.71
N SER A 42 1.59 -7.93 -9.06
CA SER A 42 1.68 -6.49 -9.29
C SER A 42 0.38 -5.81 -8.89
N GLN A 43 0.45 -4.60 -8.35
CA GLN A 43 -0.75 -3.84 -8.01
C GLN A 43 -0.67 -2.43 -8.57
N THR A 44 -1.73 -2.01 -9.25
CA THR A 44 -1.89 -0.63 -9.70
C THR A 44 -2.64 0.16 -8.64
N VAL A 45 -2.06 1.29 -8.27
CA VAL A 45 -2.56 2.18 -7.24
C VAL A 45 -3.00 3.47 -7.92
N ILE A 46 -4.30 3.76 -7.85
CA ILE A 46 -4.89 4.98 -8.42
C ILE A 46 -4.82 6.06 -7.34
N ILE A 47 -4.08 7.12 -7.63
CA ILE A 47 -3.94 8.25 -6.72
C ILE A 47 -4.96 9.30 -7.14
N PRO A 48 -5.83 9.78 -6.23
CA PRO A 48 -6.76 10.84 -6.54
C PRO A 48 -6.04 12.12 -6.98
N ASN A 49 -6.59 12.82 -7.96
CA ASN A 49 -6.02 14.07 -8.48
C ASN A 49 -5.87 15.18 -7.43
N SER A 50 -6.52 15.06 -6.27
CA SER A 50 -6.35 15.98 -5.13
C SER A 50 -4.92 16.00 -4.59
N TYR A 51 -4.15 14.93 -4.81
CA TYR A 51 -2.76 14.81 -4.40
C TYR A 51 -1.79 15.08 -5.56
N ALA A 52 -2.26 15.47 -6.74
CA ALA A 52 -1.39 15.72 -7.89
C ALA A 52 -0.34 16.81 -7.58
N GLY A 53 0.92 16.51 -7.88
CA GLY A 53 2.07 17.35 -7.57
C GLY A 53 2.63 17.17 -6.16
N ASP A 54 2.00 16.39 -5.29
CA ASP A 54 2.55 16.07 -3.97
C ASP A 54 3.53 14.90 -4.06
N ASP A 55 4.57 14.98 -3.24
CA ASP A 55 5.49 13.87 -3.00
C ASP A 55 4.88 12.90 -1.99
N LEU A 56 4.68 11.66 -2.45
CA LEU A 56 4.01 10.63 -1.69
C LEU A 56 5.00 9.54 -1.30
N GLN A 57 4.97 9.14 -0.03
CA GLN A 57 5.66 7.96 0.47
C GLN A 57 4.69 6.79 0.57
N LEU A 58 5.03 5.65 0.02
CA LEU A 58 4.17 4.47 -0.03
C LEU A 58 4.63 3.40 0.96
N PHE A 59 3.64 2.80 1.61
CA PHE A 59 3.84 1.75 2.59
C PHE A 59 2.87 0.60 2.35
N ILE A 60 3.29 -0.60 2.72
CA ILE A 60 2.49 -1.82 2.67
C ILE A 60 2.39 -2.44 4.06
N SER A 61 1.22 -2.91 4.44
CA SER A 61 0.97 -3.73 5.62
C SER A 61 0.13 -4.94 5.23
N PHE A 62 0.17 -5.97 6.06
CA PHE A 62 -0.60 -7.19 5.84
C PHE A 62 -1.51 -7.45 7.04
N MET A 63 -2.73 -7.88 6.78
CA MET A 63 -3.69 -8.27 7.81
C MET A 63 -3.89 -9.78 7.80
N ASN A 64 -4.05 -10.35 8.99
CA ASN A 64 -4.28 -11.77 9.13
C ASN A 64 -5.66 -12.15 8.56
N ALA A 65 -5.86 -13.45 8.31
CA ALA A 65 -7.12 -13.95 7.75
C ALA A 65 -8.35 -13.68 8.63
N GLU A 66 -8.13 -13.40 9.91
CA GLU A 66 -9.18 -13.11 10.89
C GLU A 66 -9.47 -11.60 11.02
N GLU A 67 -8.76 -10.75 10.28
CA GLU A 67 -8.87 -9.28 10.31
C GLU A 67 -8.62 -8.61 11.68
N THR A 68 -8.04 -9.36 12.62
CA THR A 68 -7.78 -8.91 13.99
C THR A 68 -6.39 -8.33 14.21
N GLN A 69 -5.44 -8.65 13.34
CA GLN A 69 -4.04 -8.28 13.52
C GLN A 69 -3.45 -7.72 12.22
N LEU A 70 -2.92 -6.50 12.33
CA LEU A 70 -2.17 -5.83 11.30
C LEU A 70 -0.66 -6.00 11.56
N SER A 71 0.10 -6.33 10.52
CA SER A 71 1.56 -6.35 10.58
C SER A 71 2.13 -4.92 10.67
N ASN A 72 3.40 -4.82 11.07
CA ASN A 72 4.16 -3.60 10.83
C ASN A 72 4.15 -3.25 9.34
N SER A 73 4.16 -1.95 9.06
CA SER A 73 4.28 -1.45 7.71
C SER A 73 5.71 -1.53 7.19
N ILE A 74 5.82 -1.69 5.88
CA ILE A 74 7.08 -1.74 5.14
C ILE A 74 7.05 -0.61 4.12
N TYR A 75 8.09 0.20 4.06
CA TYR A 75 8.26 1.22 3.02
C TYR A 75 8.53 0.54 1.67
N ILE A 76 7.77 0.90 0.65
CA ILE A 76 7.86 0.28 -0.68
C ILE A 76 8.29 1.26 -1.78
N GLY A 77 8.39 2.55 -1.46
CA GLY A 77 8.90 3.56 -2.37
C GLY A 77 8.23 4.91 -2.21
N SER A 78 8.64 5.87 -3.03
CA SER A 78 8.04 7.19 -3.09
C SER A 78 7.88 7.63 -4.55
N GLY A 79 7.02 8.61 -4.77
CA GLY A 79 6.84 9.22 -6.08
C GLY A 79 5.96 10.45 -6.02
N THR A 80 6.15 11.34 -6.99
CA THR A 80 5.28 12.49 -7.18
C THR A 80 4.01 12.05 -7.88
N ALA A 81 2.85 12.36 -7.31
CA ALA A 81 1.58 12.08 -7.96
C ALA A 81 1.41 12.95 -9.22
N SER A 82 1.01 12.34 -10.33
CA SER A 82 0.74 13.00 -11.61
C SER A 82 -0.65 12.66 -12.11
#